data_AF-A0A323U3R3-F1
#
_entry.id   AF-A0A323U3R3-F1
#
_cell.length_a   1.000
_cell.length_b   1.000
_cell.length_c   1.000
_cell.angle_alpha   90.00
_cell.angle_beta   90.00
_cell.angle_gamma   90.00
#
_symmetry.space_group_name_H-M   'P 1'
#
loop_
_entity.id
_entity.type
_entity.pdbx_description
1 polymer ?
#
loop_
_entity_poly.entity_id
_entity_poly.type
_entity_poly.pdbx_seq_one_letter_code
_entity_poly.pdbx_strand_id
1 'polypeptide(L)' 'MKAKRFLKKVGRLELSYLPEAPDHGLSELAVVLPDSRRYVVVAVGEQAESLFACPDEDRLRALAEKGA' A
#
# COMPACT_ATOMS: atom_id res chain seq x y z
N MET A 1 -5.88 -11.33 -16.64
CA MET A 1 -4.69 -10.47 -16.83
C MET A 1 -3.72 -10.72 -15.68
N LYS A 2 -2.40 -10.52 -15.84
CA LYS A 2 -1.46 -10.58 -14.71
C LYS A 2 -1.52 -9.24 -13.98
N ALA A 3 -2.01 -9.22 -12.74
CA ALA A 3 -1.96 -8.03 -11.90
C ALA A 3 -0.49 -7.57 -11.76
N LYS A 4 -0.20 -6.33 -12.16
CA LYS A 4 1.16 -5.78 -12.10
C LYS A 4 1.40 -5.24 -10.69
N ARG A 5 2.35 -5.81 -9.94
CA ARG A 5 2.71 -5.32 -8.61
C ARG A 5 3.93 -4.41 -8.67
N PHE A 6 3.87 -3.29 -7.97
CA PHE A 6 4.94 -2.31 -7.88
C PHE A 6 5.40 -2.17 -6.42
N LEU A 7 6.72 -2.22 -6.20
CA LEU A 7 7.32 -2.00 -4.89
C LEU A 7 8.04 -0.66 -4.87
N LYS A 8 7.80 0.15 -3.83
CA LYS A 8 8.42 1.47 -3.65
C LYS A 8 8.85 1.63 -2.20
N LYS A 9 10.10 2.05 -1.96
CA LYS A 9 10.56 2.40 -0.60
C LYS A 9 10.22 3.85 -0.29
N VAL A 10 9.69 4.08 0.90
CA VAL A 10 9.36 5.42 1.42
C VAL A 10 9.83 5.47 2.87
N GLY A 11 10.95 6.17 3.09
CA GLY A 11 11.63 6.21 4.38
C GLY A 11 11.99 4.80 4.88
N ARG A 12 11.45 4.40 6.04
CA ARG A 12 11.67 3.06 6.61
C ARG A 12 10.65 2.02 6.17
N LEU A 13 9.63 2.42 5.43
CA LEU A 13 8.55 1.54 4.97
C LEU A 13 8.78 1.11 3.51
N GLU A 14 8.24 -0.05 3.16
CA GLU A 14 8.11 -0.48 1.78
C GLU A 14 6.62 -0.54 1.41
N LEU A 15 6.26 -0.03 0.24
CA LEU A 15 4.91 0.03 -0.27
C LEU A 15 4.74 -1.01 -1.37
N SER A 16 3.68 -1.80 -1.27
CA SER A 16 3.22 -2.73 -2.30
C SER A 16 1.97 -2.15 -2.93
N TYR A 17 2.06 -1.79 -4.21
CA TYR A 17 0.96 -1.24 -4.99
C TYR A 17 0.52 -2.21 -6.08
N LEU A 18 -0.78 -2.45 -6.17
CA LEU A 18 -1.45 -3.23 -7.20
C LEU A 18 -2.46 -2.31 -7.89
N PRO A 19 -2.29 -1.89 -9.15
CA PRO A 19 -3.27 -1.08 -9.85
C PRO A 19 -4.61 -1.78 -10.10
N GLU A 20 -4.62 -3.10 -10.05
CA GLU A 20 -5.83 -3.92 -10.24
C GLU A 20 -5.69 -5.16 -9.36
N ALA A 21 -6.25 -5.09 -8.15
CA ALA A 21 -6.27 -6.21 -7.22
C ALA A 21 -7.18 -7.32 -7.76
N PRO A 22 -6.78 -8.60 -7.65
CA PRO A 22 -7.48 -9.71 -8.31
C PRO A 22 -8.83 -10.07 -7.70
N ASP A 23 -9.10 -9.64 -6.48
CA ASP A 23 -10.31 -9.93 -5.70
C ASP A 23 -11.44 -8.92 -5.98
N HIS A 24 -11.11 -7.63 -6.08
CA HIS A 24 -12.11 -6.56 -6.26
C HIS A 24 -11.87 -5.66 -7.48
N GLY A 25 -10.78 -5.85 -8.23
CA GLY A 25 -10.51 -5.15 -9.49
C GLY A 25 -10.18 -3.66 -9.35
N LEU A 26 -9.87 -3.18 -8.14
CA LEU A 26 -9.52 -1.79 -7.88
C LEU A 26 -8.03 -1.71 -7.49
N SER A 27 -7.47 -0.51 -7.59
CA SER A 27 -6.14 -0.21 -7.07
C SER A 27 -6.05 -0.55 -5.58
N GLU A 28 -4.97 -1.17 -5.12
CA GLU A 28 -4.72 -1.51 -3.72
C GLU A 28 -3.31 -1.05 -3.34
N LEU A 29 -3.20 -0.41 -2.18
CA LEU A 29 -1.94 -0.02 -1.58
C LEU A 29 -1.80 -0.69 -0.21
N ALA A 30 -0.71 -1.44 -0.06
CA ALA A 30 -0.33 -2.05 1.20
C ALA A 30 1.04 -1.54 1.67
N VAL A 31 1.21 -1.45 2.99
CA VAL A 31 2.48 -1.17 3.64
C VAL A 31 3.08 -2.47 4.14
N VAL A 32 4.39 -2.65 3.92
CA VAL A 32 5.19 -3.71 4.53
C VAL A 32 5.84 -3.15 5.78
N LEU A 33 5.43 -3.66 6.93
CA LEU A 33 6.00 -3.28 8.21
C LEU A 33 7.36 -3.98 8.40
N PRO A 34 8.47 -3.24 8.57
CA PRO A 34 9.81 -3.82 8.61
C PRO A 34 10.00 -4.77 9.80
N ASP A 35 9.39 -4.46 10.95
CA ASP A 35 9.58 -5.21 12.19
C ASP A 35 8.84 -6.54 12.22
N SER A 36 7.72 -6.65 11.48
CA SER A 36 6.85 -7.83 11.51
C SER A 36 6.76 -8.56 10.16
N ARG A 37 7.36 -8.01 9.11
CA ARG A 37 7.19 -8.46 7.70
C ARG A 37 5.72 -8.64 7.29
N ARG A 38 4.79 -7.96 7.98
CA ARG A 38 3.36 -8.00 7.68
C ARG A 38 3.03 -7.02 6.57
N TYR A 39 2.08 -7.41 5.74
CA TYR A 39 1.45 -6.55 4.75
C TYR A 39 0.13 -6.06 5.33
N VAL A 40 -0.06 -4.75 5.41
CA VAL A 40 -1.31 -4.13 5.83
C VAL A 40 -1.85 -3.31 4.68
N VAL A 41 -3.03 -3.65 4.18
CA VAL A 41 -3.73 -2.83 3.17
C VAL A 41 -4.17 -1.54 3.85
N VAL A 42 -3.71 -0.40 3.32
CA VAL A 42 -3.98 0.92 3.90
C VAL A 42 -4.95 1.75 3.07
N ALA A 43 -5.13 1.40 1.80
CA ALA A 43 -6.08 2.08 0.91
C ALA A 43 -6.45 1.22 -0.30
N VAL A 44 -7.64 1.47 -0.85
CA VAL A 44 -8.18 0.86 -2.07
C VAL A 44 -8.74 1.95 -3.01
N GLY A 45 -8.77 1.69 -4.31
CA GLY A 45 -9.29 2.58 -5.36
C GLY A 45 -8.50 3.88 -5.48
N GLU A 46 -9.21 4.99 -5.70
CA GLU A 46 -8.61 6.33 -5.89
C GLU A 46 -7.72 6.77 -4.72
N GLN A 47 -8.03 6.32 -3.50
CA GLN A 47 -7.22 6.62 -2.33
C GLN A 47 -5.85 5.92 -2.40
N ALA A 48 -5.80 4.68 -2.91
CA ALA A 48 -4.56 3.95 -3.12
C ALA A 48 -3.68 4.64 -4.17
N GLU A 49 -4.29 5.07 -5.28
CA GLU A 49 -3.62 5.82 -6.34
C GLU A 49 -3.01 7.13 -5.83
N SER A 50 -3.81 7.91 -5.09
CA SER A 50 -3.39 9.21 -4.54
C SER A 50 -2.21 9.07 -3.57
N LEU A 51 -2.29 8.09 -2.66
CA LEU A 51 -1.22 7.82 -1.69
C LEU A 51 0.04 7.24 -2.34
N PHE A 52 -0.10 6.43 -3.39
CA PHE A 52 1.07 5.90 -4.09
C PHE A 52 1.82 6.98 -4.89
N ALA A 53 1.07 7.92 -5.49
CA ALA A 53 1.62 9.04 -6.24
C ALA A 53 2.38 10.02 -5.33
N CYS A 54 1.79 10.40 -4.19
CA CYS A 54 2.40 11.29 -3.21
C CYS A 54 2.43 10.62 -1.82
N PRO A 55 3.40 9.73 -1.56
CA PRO A 55 3.44 8.98 -0.32
C PRO A 55 3.96 9.84 0.84
N ASP A 56 3.25 9.76 1.96
CA ASP A 56 3.61 10.38 3.24
C ASP A 56 3.82 9.25 4.27
N GLU A 57 5.06 9.07 4.73
CA GLU A 57 5.44 7.96 5.60
C GLU A 57 4.65 7.95 6.91
N ASP A 58 4.46 9.11 7.55
CA ASP A 58 3.78 9.21 8.85
C ASP A 58 2.30 8.87 8.70
N ARG A 59 1.68 9.36 7.62
CA ARG A 59 0.29 9.01 7.29
C ARG A 59 0.14 7.52 6.99
N LEU A 60 1.06 6.95 6.22
CA LEU A 60 1.03 5.52 5.86
C LEU A 60 1.22 4.63 7.08
N ARG A 61 2.12 5.00 8.00
CA ARG A 61 2.30 4.33 9.29
C ARG A 61 1.03 4.39 10.14
N ALA A 62 0.42 5.56 10.27
CA ALA A 62 -0.81 5.73 11.04
C ALA A 62 -1.99 4.94 10.45
N LEU A 63 -2.08 4.82 9.12
CA LEU A 63 -3.08 3.97 8.46
C LEU A 63 -2.81 2.48 8.72
N ALA A 64 -1.54 2.05 8.64
CA ALA A 64 -1.16 0.67 8.90
C ALA A 64 -1.44 0.27 10.37
N GLU A 65 -1.23 1.19 11.32
CA GLU A 65 -1.54 0.95 12.73
C GLU A 65 -3.05 0.89 13.02
N LYS A 66 -3.89 1.58 12.23
CA LYS A 66 -5.36 1.51 12.34
C LYS A 66 -5.96 0.27 11.70
N GLY A 67 -5.30 -0.31 10.70
CA GLY A 67 -5.76 -1.47 9.94
C GLY A 67 -5.16 -2.82 10.38
N ALA A 68 -4.23 -2.82 11.34
CA ALA A 68 -3.58 -4.02 11.91
C ALA A 68 -4.32 -4.56 13.13
#